data_AF-A0A2P8GKL1-F1
#
_entry.id   AF-A0A2P8GKL1-F1
#
_cell.length_a   1.000
_cell.length_b   1.000
_cell.length_c   1.000
_cell.angle_alpha   90.00
_cell.angle_beta   90.00
_cell.angle_gamma   90.00
#
_symmetry.space_group_name_H-M   'P 1'
#
loop_
_entity.id
_entity.type
_entity.pdbx_description
1 polymer ?
#
loop_
_entity_poly.entity_id
_entity_poly.type
_entity_poly.pdbx_seq_one_letter_code
_entity_poly.pdbx_strand_id
1 'polypeptide(L)'
;MKLFGHPVHPLLIHFPTALLPMDLGLSILYYTTGNFTYYQAGAYCLWTGVLLGLLAVIAGIIDMTAIPRTNKKAVALAVYHGFLNGLLVLIFAIIAWKSWQASPSHFLAGKMGIILKGILVLALFVGNFMGGKLIYSHHVGITLNKEANGDITA
;
A
#
# COMPACT_ATOMS: atom_id res chain seq x y z
N MET A 1 9.91 12.71 3.01
CA MET A 1 9.53 13.15 4.36
C MET A 1 10.18 12.23 5.38
N LYS A 2 11.09 12.79 6.18
CA LYS A 2 11.61 12.12 7.36
C LYS A 2 10.96 12.77 8.59
N LEU A 3 10.49 11.97 9.54
CA LEU A 3 10.05 12.43 10.85
C LEU A 3 11.01 11.82 11.88
N PHE A 4 11.63 12.67 12.71
CA PHE A 4 12.71 12.25 13.63
C PHE A 4 13.83 11.45 12.93
N GLY A 5 14.13 11.76 11.67
CA GLY A 5 15.14 11.05 10.88
C GLY A 5 14.66 9.76 10.20
N HIS A 6 13.45 9.28 10.51
CA HIS A 6 12.89 8.04 9.94
C HIS A 6 11.97 8.32 8.73
N PRO A 7 12.07 7.53 7.64
CA PRO A 7 11.23 7.72 6.47
C PRO A 7 9.78 7.33 6.78
N VAL A 8 8.87 8.29 6.63
CA VAL A 8 7.46 8.11 7.06
C VAL A 8 6.66 7.25 6.09
N HIS A 9 6.95 7.35 4.78
CA HIS A 9 6.24 6.57 3.78
C HIS A 9 6.45 5.05 3.97
N PRO A 10 7.68 4.52 4.13
CA PRO A 10 7.90 3.12 4.49
C PRO A 10 7.24 2.66 5.80
N LEU A 11 7.10 3.54 6.79
CA LEU A 11 6.36 3.22 8.01
C LEU A 11 4.87 3.00 7.70
N LEU A 12 4.27 3.88 6.89
CA LEU A 12 2.84 3.86 6.61
C LEU A 12 2.42 2.74 5.65
N ILE A 13 3.25 2.37 4.66
CA ILE A 13 2.87 1.38 3.64
C ILE A 13 2.65 -0.04 4.20
N HIS A 14 3.17 -0.36 5.40
CA HIS A 14 2.94 -1.67 6.02
C HIS A 14 1.46 -1.91 6.33
N PHE A 15 0.73 -0.86 6.72
CA PHE A 15 -0.68 -0.96 7.09
C PHE A 15 -1.60 -1.33 5.92
N PRO A 16 -1.66 -0.58 4.80
CA PRO A 16 -2.49 -0.98 3.66
C PRO A 16 -2.05 -2.33 3.08
N THR A 17 -0.73 -2.60 3.10
CA THR A 17 -0.17 -3.88 2.61
C THR A 17 -0.64 -5.09 3.42
N ALA A 18 -0.86 -4.95 4.72
CA ALA A 18 -1.32 -6.04 5.57
C ALA A 18 -2.86 -6.09 5.67
N LEU A 19 -3.49 -4.93 5.86
CA LEU A 19 -4.92 -4.84 6.19
C LEU A 19 -5.83 -5.09 4.98
N LEU A 20 -5.46 -4.66 3.77
CA LEU A 20 -6.29 -4.88 2.58
C LEU A 20 -6.33 -6.36 2.16
N PRO A 21 -5.20 -7.12 2.20
CA PRO A 21 -5.26 -8.57 2.06
C PRO A 21 -6.00 -9.27 3.21
N MET A 22 -5.90 -8.76 4.44
CA MET A 22 -6.66 -9.32 5.56
C MET A 22 -8.18 -9.15 5.37
N ASP A 23 -8.64 -7.99 4.86
CA ASP A 23 -10.04 -7.79 4.47
C ASP A 23 -10.51 -8.84 3.44
N LEU A 24 -9.68 -9.16 2.44
CA LEU A 24 -9.98 -10.25 1.50
C LEU A 24 -10.09 -11.61 2.21
N GLY A 25 -9.14 -11.95 3.08
CA GLY A 25 -9.16 -13.21 3.83
C GLY A 25 -10.41 -13.35 4.70
N LEU A 26 -10.78 -12.29 5.40
CA LEU A 26 -11.99 -12.22 6.22
C LEU A 26 -13.27 -12.25 5.37
N SER A 27 -13.26 -11.67 4.18
CA SER A 27 -14.37 -11.78 3.22
C SER A 27 -14.58 -13.22 2.76
N ILE A 28 -13.50 -13.99 2.54
CA ILE A 28 -13.58 -15.41 2.20
C ILE A 28 -14.15 -16.20 3.38
N LEU A 29 -13.66 -15.96 4.61
CA LEU A 29 -14.17 -16.62 5.81
C LEU A 29 -15.66 -16.32 6.05
N TYR A 30 -16.08 -15.08 5.86
CA TYR A 30 -17.50 -14.73 5.90
C TYR A 30 -18.29 -15.51 4.85
N TYR A 31 -17.81 -15.56 3.61
CA TYR A 31 -18.50 -16.23 2.51
C TYR A 31 -18.63 -17.76 2.72
N THR A 32 -17.65 -18.40 3.35
CA THR A 32 -17.68 -19.85 3.60
C THR A 32 -18.40 -20.25 4.89
N THR A 33 -18.36 -19.41 5.92
CA THR A 33 -18.93 -19.73 7.25
C THR A 33 -20.28 -19.08 7.51
N GLY A 34 -20.62 -18.00 6.80
CA GLY A 34 -21.79 -17.17 7.11
C GLY A 34 -21.68 -16.38 8.42
N ASN A 35 -20.56 -16.46 9.15
CA ASN A 35 -20.39 -15.78 10.42
C ASN A 35 -20.12 -14.29 10.22
N PHE A 36 -21.10 -13.46 10.61
CA PHE A 36 -21.08 -12.01 10.46
C PHE A 36 -19.88 -11.32 11.14
N THR A 37 -19.29 -11.93 12.18
CA THR A 37 -18.11 -11.38 12.86
C THR A 37 -16.93 -11.21 11.90
N TYR A 38 -16.74 -12.12 10.93
CA TYR A 38 -15.69 -11.98 9.93
C TYR A 38 -15.95 -10.82 8.97
N TYR A 39 -17.20 -10.58 8.60
CA TYR A 39 -17.55 -9.43 7.77
C TYR A 39 -17.25 -8.11 8.50
N GLN A 40 -17.63 -8.01 9.77
CA GLN A 40 -17.35 -6.81 10.58
C GLN A 40 -15.84 -6.59 10.75
N ALA A 41 -15.08 -7.63 11.09
CA ALA A 41 -13.63 -7.56 11.19
C ALA A 41 -12.98 -7.13 9.87
N GLY A 42 -13.46 -7.66 8.73
CA GLY A 42 -13.00 -7.31 7.39
C GLY A 42 -13.25 -5.84 7.07
N ALA A 43 -14.45 -5.33 7.39
CA ALA A 43 -14.81 -3.93 7.22
C ALA A 43 -13.87 -2.99 8.00
N TYR A 44 -13.52 -3.31 9.25
CA TYR A 44 -12.54 -2.53 10.01
C TYR A 44 -11.15 -2.55 9.36
N CYS A 45 -10.69 -3.70 8.87
CA CYS A 45 -9.42 -3.81 8.13
C CYS A 45 -9.44 -2.95 6.85
N LEU A 46 -10.54 -2.99 6.10
CA LEU A 46 -10.73 -2.20 4.90
C LEU A 46 -10.67 -0.69 5.19
N TRP A 47 -11.44 -0.22 6.17
CA TRP A 47 -11.51 1.21 6.51
C TRP A 47 -10.18 1.75 7.01
N THR A 48 -9.54 1.03 7.93
CA THR A 48 -8.24 1.43 8.49
C THR A 48 -7.10 1.31 7.47
N GLY A 49 -7.11 0.25 6.65
CA GLY A 49 -6.18 0.06 5.55
C GLY A 49 -6.25 1.18 4.51
N VAL A 50 -7.45 1.62 4.14
CA VAL A 50 -7.65 2.77 3.25
C VAL A 50 -7.16 4.06 3.88
N LEU A 51 -7.53 4.34 5.14
CA LEU A 51 -7.13 5.57 5.83
C LEU A 51 -5.60 5.70 5.85
N LEU A 52 -4.90 4.66 6.26
CA LEU A 52 -3.45 4.65 6.33
C LEU A 52 -2.81 4.59 4.93
N GLY A 53 -3.47 3.97 3.95
CA GLY A 53 -3.08 4.00 2.55
C GLY A 53 -3.10 5.39 1.94
N LEU A 54 -4.13 6.19 2.23
CA LEU A 54 -4.22 7.59 1.78
C LEU A 54 -3.09 8.42 2.37
N LEU A 55 -2.80 8.26 3.67
CA LEU A 55 -1.66 8.91 4.31
C LEU A 55 -0.33 8.47 3.68
N ALA A 56 -0.19 7.18 3.35
CA ALA A 56 1.00 6.65 2.67
C ALA A 56 1.19 7.26 1.27
N VAL A 57 0.11 7.44 0.50
CA VAL A 57 0.15 8.10 -0.82
C VAL A 57 0.64 9.54 -0.68
N ILE A 58 0.10 10.31 0.27
CA ILE A 58 0.54 11.69 0.54
C ILE A 58 2.04 11.72 0.88
N ALA A 59 2.47 10.87 1.81
CA ALA A 59 3.87 10.77 2.19
C ALA A 59 4.77 10.36 1.00
N GLY A 60 4.30 9.45 0.14
CA GLY A 60 5.02 8.98 -1.05
C GLY A 60 5.18 10.08 -2.11
N ILE A 61 4.16 10.91 -2.32
CA ILE A 61 4.25 12.08 -3.20
C ILE A 61 5.33 13.05 -2.71
N ILE A 62 5.41 13.28 -1.40
CA ILE A 62 6.46 14.13 -0.81
C ILE A 62 7.84 13.48 -0.99
N ASP A 63 7.97 12.18 -0.75
CA ASP A 63 9.23 11.43 -0.94
C ASP A 63 9.74 11.50 -2.38
N MET A 64 8.83 11.51 -3.36
CA MET A 64 9.19 11.60 -4.78
C MET A 64 9.95 12.89 -5.12
N THR A 65 9.72 13.98 -4.38
CA THR A 65 10.43 15.26 -4.60
C THR A 65 11.92 15.19 -4.24
N ALA A 66 12.30 14.22 -3.40
CA ALA A 66 13.69 14.02 -2.97
C ALA A 66 14.50 13.16 -3.94
N ILE A 67 13.87 12.56 -4.96
CA ILE A 67 14.58 11.75 -5.95
C ILE A 67 15.34 12.67 -6.92
N PRO A 68 16.67 12.53 -7.05
CA PRO A 68 17.45 13.34 -7.99
C PRO A 68 16.95 13.14 -9.42
N ARG A 69 16.62 14.23 -10.12
CA ARG A 69 16.11 14.18 -11.51
C ARG A 69 17.10 13.57 -12.51
N THR A 70 18.38 13.54 -12.17
CA THR A 70 19.44 12.85 -12.93
C THR A 70 19.23 11.33 -12.96
N ASN A 71 18.60 10.74 -11.93
CA ASN A 71 18.26 9.32 -11.87
C ASN A 71 16.90 9.05 -12.55
N LYS A 72 16.88 9.16 -13.89
CA LYS A 72 15.65 9.00 -14.69
C LYS A 72 14.93 7.67 -14.46
N LYS A 73 15.67 6.58 -14.23
CA LYS A 73 15.11 5.25 -13.96
C LYS A 73 14.34 5.22 -12.63
N ALA A 74 14.92 5.77 -11.57
CA ALA A 74 14.25 5.86 -10.27
C ALA A 74 13.00 6.75 -10.33
N VAL A 75 13.08 7.90 -11.02
CA VAL A 75 11.93 8.79 -11.21
C VAL A 75 10.79 8.09 -11.95
N ALA A 76 11.08 7.43 -13.08
CA ALA A 76 10.06 6.70 -13.84
C ALA A 76 9.41 5.60 -12.99
N LEU A 77 10.22 4.80 -12.29
CA LEU A 77 9.70 3.75 -11.41
C LEU A 77 8.84 4.31 -10.27
N ALA A 78 9.23 5.44 -9.67
CA ALA A 78 8.47 6.12 -8.63
C ALA A 78 7.11 6.61 -9.15
N VAL A 79 7.06 7.17 -10.36
CA VAL A 79 5.80 7.59 -11.00
C VAL A 79 4.90 6.39 -11.28
N TYR A 80 5.42 5.32 -11.88
CA TYR A 80 4.60 4.13 -12.17
C TYR A 80 4.08 3.48 -10.89
N HIS A 81 4.94 3.32 -9.88
CA HIS A 81 4.57 2.77 -8.57
C HIS A 81 3.53 3.65 -7.87
N GLY A 82 3.76 4.96 -7.83
CA GLY A 82 2.88 5.94 -7.18
C GLY A 82 1.51 6.01 -7.85
N PHE A 83 1.46 5.99 -9.19
CA PHE A 83 0.21 5.96 -9.94
C PHE A 83 -0.59 4.68 -9.68
N LEU A 84 0.06 3.51 -9.80
CA LEU A 84 -0.60 2.22 -9.57
C LEU A 84 -1.20 2.14 -8.17
N ASN A 85 -0.41 2.41 -7.13
CA ASN A 85 -0.88 2.31 -5.75
C ASN A 85 -1.87 3.41 -5.37
N GLY A 86 -1.67 4.64 -5.88
CA GLY A 86 -2.64 5.72 -5.70
C GLY A 86 -4.01 5.35 -6.27
N LEU A 87 -4.05 4.79 -7.47
CA LEU A 87 -5.29 4.31 -8.09
C LEU A 87 -5.93 3.17 -7.28
N LEU A 88 -5.14 2.19 -6.83
CA LEU A 88 -5.64 1.08 -6.01
C LEU A 88 -6.23 1.56 -4.69
N VAL A 89 -5.54 2.46 -3.98
CA VAL A 89 -6.04 3.06 -2.73
C VAL A 89 -7.34 3.82 -2.98
N LEU A 90 -7.47 4.56 -4.09
CA LEU A 90 -8.72 5.23 -4.45
C LEU A 90 -9.87 4.25 -4.71
N ILE A 91 -9.62 3.15 -5.42
CA ILE A 91 -10.63 2.11 -5.64
C ILE A 91 -11.07 1.48 -4.31
N PHE A 92 -10.11 1.10 -3.45
CA PHE A 92 -10.42 0.61 -2.12
C PHE A 92 -11.16 1.64 -1.27
N ALA A 93 -10.85 2.93 -1.41
CA ALA A 93 -11.57 4.00 -0.70
C ALA A 93 -13.04 4.09 -1.12
N ILE A 94 -13.34 3.91 -2.41
CA ILE A 94 -14.72 3.84 -2.89
C ILE A 94 -15.43 2.61 -2.30
N ILE A 95 -14.77 1.45 -2.28
CA ILE A 95 -15.32 0.22 -1.68
C ILE A 95 -15.57 0.43 -0.17
N ALA A 96 -14.61 1.02 0.54
CA ALA A 96 -14.71 1.35 1.97
C ALA A 96 -15.88 2.30 2.24
N TRP A 97 -16.00 3.38 1.47
CA TRP A 97 -17.07 4.36 1.59
C TRP A 97 -18.46 3.74 1.33
N LYS A 98 -18.58 2.89 0.31
CA LYS A 98 -19.83 2.17 0.02
C LYS A 98 -20.16 1.13 1.10
N SER A 99 -19.14 0.43 1.61
CA SER A 99 -19.29 -0.50 2.75
C SER A 99 -19.75 0.22 4.01
N TRP A 100 -19.19 1.39 4.32
CA TRP A 100 -19.59 2.21 5.46
C TRP A 100 -21.06 2.64 5.36
N GLN A 101 -21.49 3.18 4.20
CA GLN A 101 -22.88 3.59 3.98
C GLN A 101 -23.87 2.43 4.01
N ALA A 102 -23.46 1.23 3.59
CA ALA A 102 -24.30 0.06 3.59
C ALA A 102 -24.52 -0.49 5.02
N SER A 103 -23.68 -0.16 5.99
CA SER A 103 -23.75 -0.73 7.35
C SER A 103 -25.13 -0.49 8.00
N PRO A 104 -25.78 -1.52 8.59
CA PRO A 104 -25.26 -2.84 8.92
C PRO A 104 -25.38 -3.91 7.82
N SER A 105 -25.84 -3.56 6.61
CA SER A 105 -25.95 -4.50 5.48
C SER A 105 -24.59 -4.86 4.85
N HIS A 106 -24.63 -5.85 3.95
CA HIS A 106 -23.43 -6.51 3.41
C HIS A 106 -23.08 -5.98 2.02
N PHE A 107 -22.14 -5.04 1.93
CA PHE A 107 -21.64 -4.56 0.65
C PHE A 107 -20.56 -5.49 0.10
N LEU A 108 -20.72 -5.97 -1.14
CA LEU A 108 -19.75 -6.84 -1.82
C LEU A 108 -19.30 -8.06 -1.00
N ALA A 109 -20.18 -8.62 -0.16
CA ALA A 109 -19.83 -9.76 0.68
C ALA A 109 -19.98 -11.15 0.00
N GLY A 110 -20.34 -11.15 -1.29
CA GLY A 110 -20.48 -12.36 -2.10
C GLY A 110 -19.25 -12.65 -2.99
N LYS A 111 -19.36 -13.70 -3.82
CA LYS A 111 -18.29 -14.14 -4.75
C LYS A 111 -17.67 -13.00 -5.57
N MET A 112 -18.50 -12.11 -6.12
CA MET A 112 -18.03 -11.00 -6.95
C MET A 112 -17.12 -10.03 -6.17
N GLY A 113 -17.44 -9.76 -4.91
CA GLY A 113 -16.61 -8.91 -4.07
C GLY A 113 -15.27 -9.56 -3.72
N ILE A 114 -15.25 -10.86 -3.47
CA ILE A 114 -14.02 -11.63 -3.26
C ILE A 114 -13.13 -11.59 -4.50
N ILE A 115 -13.68 -11.82 -5.69
CA ILE A 115 -12.92 -11.78 -6.95
C ILE A 115 -12.33 -10.38 -7.17
N LEU A 116 -13.14 -9.34 -7.01
CA LEU A 116 -12.69 -7.95 -7.15
C LEU A 116 -11.56 -7.63 -6.17
N LYS A 117 -11.77 -7.90 -4.87
CA LYS A 117 -10.74 -7.67 -3.84
C LYS A 117 -9.48 -8.49 -4.12
N GLY A 118 -9.61 -9.72 -4.60
CA GLY A 118 -8.50 -10.57 -5.01
C GLY A 118 -7.65 -9.94 -6.11
N ILE A 119 -8.28 -9.45 -7.18
CA ILE A 119 -7.58 -8.74 -8.27
C ILE A 119 -6.86 -7.50 -7.74
N LEU A 120 -7.52 -6.70 -6.91
CA LEU A 120 -6.94 -5.49 -6.33
C LEU A 120 -5.75 -5.78 -5.40
N VAL A 121 -5.82 -6.84 -4.58
CA VAL A 121 -4.72 -7.28 -3.71
C VAL A 121 -3.53 -7.79 -4.53
N LEU A 122 -3.77 -8.54 -5.61
CA LEU A 122 -2.69 -8.97 -6.50
C LEU A 122 -1.99 -7.77 -7.15
N ALA A 123 -2.76 -6.79 -7.63
CA ALA A 123 -2.20 -5.55 -8.17
C ALA A 123 -1.45 -4.74 -7.11
N LEU A 124 -1.92 -4.74 -5.86
CA LEU A 124 -1.22 -4.12 -4.72
C LEU A 124 0.16 -4.74 -4.51
N PHE A 125 0.28 -6.08 -4.58
CA PHE A 125 1.58 -6.74 -4.46
C PHE A 125 2.53 -6.43 -5.61
N VAL A 126 2.04 -6.26 -6.84
CA VAL A 126 2.85 -5.75 -7.95
C VAL A 126 3.36 -4.34 -7.62
N GLY A 127 2.49 -3.49 -7.09
CA GLY A 127 2.86 -2.17 -6.57
C GLY A 127 3.96 -2.25 -5.51
N ASN A 128 3.81 -3.13 -4.51
CA ASN A 128 4.78 -3.31 -3.43
C ASN A 128 6.15 -3.78 -3.94
N PHE A 129 6.18 -4.67 -4.93
CA PHE A 129 7.42 -5.10 -5.56
C PHE A 129 8.17 -3.94 -6.23
N MET A 130 7.44 -3.04 -6.92
CA MET A 130 8.04 -1.83 -7.50
C MET A 130 8.56 -0.87 -6.43
N GLY A 131 7.84 -0.72 -5.31
CA GLY A 131 8.27 0.07 -4.16
C GLY A 131 9.55 -0.49 -3.53
N GLY A 132 9.63 -1.81 -3.38
CA GLY A 132 10.84 -2.50 -2.92
C GLY A 132 12.04 -2.20 -3.82
N LYS A 133 11.88 -2.24 -5.15
CA LYS A 133 12.96 -1.88 -6.09
C LYS A 133 13.45 -0.43 -5.93
N LEU A 134 12.57 0.51 -5.61
CA LEU A 134 12.99 1.90 -5.33
C LEU A 134 13.93 1.98 -4.13
N ILE A 135 13.63 1.23 -3.08
CA ILE A 135 14.43 1.19 -1.86
C ILE A 135 15.73 0.42 -2.09
N TYR A 136 15.64 -0.84 -2.55
CA TYR A 136 16.79 -1.75 -2.58
C TYR A 136 17.68 -1.58 -3.81
N SER A 137 17.15 -1.16 -4.96
CA SER A 137 17.94 -1.01 -6.19
C SER A 137 18.33 0.44 -6.47
N HIS A 138 17.48 1.40 -6.09
CA HIS A 138 17.71 2.81 -6.34
C HIS A 138 18.05 3.62 -5.08
N HIS A 139 18.11 2.98 -3.91
CA HIS A 139 18.50 3.59 -2.63
C HIS A 139 17.65 4.80 -2.24
N VAL A 140 16.41 4.88 -2.76
CA VAL A 140 15.48 5.95 -2.42
C VAL A 140 15.11 5.83 -0.94
N GLY A 141 15.33 6.90 -0.19
CA GLY A 141 15.05 6.94 1.25
C GLY A 141 16.19 6.43 2.15
N ILE A 142 17.29 5.94 1.57
CA ILE A 142 18.49 5.48 2.31
C ILE A 142 19.56 6.57 2.23
N THR A 143 20.15 6.92 3.37
CA THR A 143 21.37 7.74 3.41
C THR A 143 22.56 6.80 3.45
N LEU A 144 23.29 6.68 2.33
CA LEU A 144 24.54 5.93 2.30
C LEU A 144 25.62 6.79 2.96
N ASN A 145 26.14 6.35 4.11
CA ASN A 145 27.29 7.01 4.73
C ASN A 145 28.56 6.61 3.94
N LYS A 146 29.31 7.62 3.50
CA LYS A 146 30.45 7.43 2.56
C LYS A 146 31.66 6.74 3.19
N GLU A 147 31.65 6.49 4.51
CA GLU A 147 32.78 5.95 5.27
C GLU A 147 32.89 4.41 5.25
N ALA A 148 31.94 3.68 4.67
CA ALA A 148 31.99 2.22 4.61
C ALA A 148 32.84 1.64 3.45
N ASN A 149 33.32 2.48 2.53
CA ASN A 149 34.29 2.08 1.50
C ASN A 149 35.60 2.87 1.71
N GLY A 150 36.31 2.53 2.79
CA GLY A 150 37.75 2.78 2.84
C GLY A 150 38.44 2.03 1.70
N ASP A 151 39.39 2.72 1.08
CA ASP A 151 40.33 2.29 0.03
C ASP A 151 40.33 0.79 -0.34
N ILE A 152 40.00 0.51 -1.60
CA ILE A 152 40.65 -0.57 -2.34
C ILE A 152 41.35 0.06 -3.54
N THR A 153 42.51 0.65 -3.25
CA THR A 153 43.60 0.81 -4.20
C THR A 153 44.45 -0.45 -4.17
N ALA A 154 44.47 -1.20 -5.28
CA ALA A 154 45.61 -1.97 -5.78
C ALA A 154 45.37 -2.28 -7.26
#